data_AF-A0A3G4CFF5-F1
#
_entry.id   AF-A0A3G4CFF5-F1
#
_cell.length_a   1.000
_cell.length_b   1.000
_cell.length_c   1.000
_cell.angle_alpha   90.00
_cell.angle_beta   90.00
_cell.angle_gamma   90.00
#
_symmetry.space_group_name_H-M   'P 1'
#
loop_
_entity.id
_entity.type
_entity.pdbx_description
1 polymer ?
#
loop_
_entity_poly.entity_id
_entity_poly.type
_entity_poly.pdbx_seq_one_letter_code
_entity_poly.pdbx_strand_id
1 'polypeptide(L)'
;LFEDSAEFGFGVTTANKVKRRRLVSNVEAALKSNPSAELKGCMQKWLESKDNKEVCDELFEQMKPLLAKEATYHAVKAVEDYADMMPVITTWLYGGDGWAYDIGFGGVDHVLARGDNVKVLILDTEMYANTGGQQSKATQMSAVAKFAAGGKRLMKKDLGRVAMKYKNIYVASISVGADPRQAIKAITEANSYNGPALVMKYCPCQQHGMPSKLGMSRQPQEQRKAVECGYW
;
A
#
# COMPACT_ATOMS: atom_id res chain seq x y z
N LEU A 1 -3.84 -15.58 1.21
CA LEU A 1 -3.93 -16.49 0.05
C LEU A 1 -3.73 -15.69 -1.25
N PHE A 2 -3.92 -16.32 -2.40
CA PHE A 2 -3.71 -15.64 -3.69
C PHE A 2 -4.89 -14.72 -4.03
N GLU A 3 -6.09 -15.11 -3.63
CA GLU A 3 -7.37 -14.49 -3.92
C GLU A 3 -7.76 -13.37 -2.94
N ASP A 4 -7.30 -13.41 -1.70
CA ASP A 4 -7.81 -12.60 -0.59
C ASP A 4 -6.82 -11.54 -0.06
N SER A 5 -5.74 -11.25 -0.78
CA SER A 5 -4.67 -10.35 -0.29
C SER A 5 -5.21 -8.95 0.07
N ALA A 6 -6.24 -8.47 -0.63
CA ALA A 6 -6.86 -7.19 -0.34
C ALA A 6 -7.63 -7.23 0.98
N GLU A 7 -8.48 -8.23 1.14
CA GLU A 7 -9.33 -8.47 2.30
C GLU A 7 -8.50 -8.77 3.54
N PHE A 8 -7.42 -9.54 3.38
CA PHE A 8 -6.46 -9.84 4.44
C PHE A 8 -5.85 -8.56 5.01
N GLY A 9 -5.28 -7.73 4.13
CA GLY A 9 -4.68 -6.48 4.59
C GLY A 9 -5.71 -5.46 5.07
N PHE A 10 -6.94 -5.48 4.52
CA PHE A 10 -8.05 -4.70 5.08
C PHE A 10 -8.42 -5.14 6.50
N GLY A 11 -8.36 -6.44 6.79
CA GLY A 11 -8.48 -6.99 8.14
C GLY A 11 -7.40 -6.43 9.08
N VAL A 12 -6.15 -6.37 8.62
CA VAL A 12 -5.04 -5.75 9.37
C VAL A 12 -5.30 -4.26 9.62
N THR A 13 -5.74 -3.51 8.60
CA THR A 13 -6.10 -2.09 8.74
C THR A 13 -7.22 -1.90 9.77
N THR A 14 -8.24 -2.76 9.74
CA THR A 14 -9.36 -2.74 10.69
C THR A 14 -8.90 -3.05 12.11
N ALA A 15 -8.04 -4.05 12.28
CA ALA A 15 -7.46 -4.38 13.58
C ALA A 15 -6.64 -3.21 14.15
N ASN A 16 -5.81 -2.57 13.34
CA ASN A 16 -5.02 -1.41 13.75
C ASN A 16 -5.92 -0.24 14.20
N LYS A 17 -7.04 0.01 13.52
CA LYS A 17 -8.01 1.01 13.94
C LYS A 17 -8.65 0.69 15.29
N VAL A 18 -9.00 -0.57 15.54
CA VAL A 18 -9.54 -1.01 16.84
C VAL A 18 -8.50 -0.80 17.95
N LYS A 19 -7.26 -1.24 17.73
CA LYS A 19 -6.17 -1.06 18.69
C LYS A 19 -5.86 0.42 18.93
N ARG A 20 -5.81 1.26 17.88
CA ARG A 20 -5.60 2.71 18.02
C ARG A 20 -6.73 3.40 18.78
N ARG A 21 -8.00 2.99 18.58
CA ARG A 21 -9.12 3.48 19.40
C ARG A 21 -8.96 3.09 20.87
N ARG A 22 -8.51 1.86 21.14
CA ARG A 22 -8.22 1.41 22.50
C ARG A 22 -7.09 2.24 23.14
N LEU A 23 -6.02 2.51 22.39
CA LEU A 23 -4.93 3.38 22.82
C LEU A 23 -5.45 4.78 23.18
N VAL A 24 -6.29 5.40 22.33
CA VAL A 24 -6.90 6.71 22.62
C VAL A 24 -7.64 6.69 23.96
N SER A 25 -8.51 5.70 24.18
CA SER A 25 -9.23 5.57 25.46
C SER A 25 -8.28 5.34 26.65
N ASN A 26 -7.20 4.59 26.47
CA ASN A 26 -6.21 4.37 27.52
C ASN A 26 -5.44 5.67 27.84
N VAL A 27 -5.10 6.49 26.83
CA VAL A 27 -4.45 7.79 27.03
C VAL A 27 -5.38 8.75 27.76
N GLU A 28 -6.65 8.83 27.38
CA GLU A 28 -7.66 9.66 28.08
C GLU A 28 -7.83 9.23 29.55
N ALA A 29 -7.77 7.94 29.84
CA ALA A 29 -7.82 7.42 31.21
C ALA A 29 -6.53 7.74 31.99
N ALA A 30 -5.36 7.58 31.36
CA ALA A 30 -4.06 7.91 31.95
C ALA A 30 -3.95 9.40 32.30
N LEU A 31 -4.48 10.29 31.46
CA LEU A 31 -4.51 11.74 31.70
C LEU A 31 -5.32 12.14 32.94
N LYS A 32 -6.32 11.33 33.34
CA LYS A 32 -7.15 11.52 34.55
C LYS A 32 -6.52 10.91 35.80
N SER A 33 -5.43 10.15 35.65
CA SER A 33 -4.64 9.63 36.76
C SER A 33 -3.54 10.64 37.15
N ASN A 34 -2.44 10.17 37.75
CA ASN A 34 -1.30 11.01 38.16
C ASN A 34 0.02 10.64 37.41
N PRO A 35 0.07 10.73 36.06
CA PRO A 35 1.34 10.63 35.35
C PRO A 35 2.21 11.87 35.63
N SER A 36 3.50 11.79 35.33
CA SER A 36 4.39 12.95 35.38
C SER A 36 3.91 14.08 34.47
N ALA A 37 4.25 15.33 34.80
CA ALA A 37 3.87 16.50 34.01
C ALA A 37 4.38 16.41 32.56
N GLU A 38 5.58 15.86 32.37
CA GLU A 38 6.19 15.63 31.06
C GLU A 38 5.39 14.63 30.22
N LEU A 39 5.08 13.46 30.80
CA LEU A 39 4.29 12.43 30.11
C LEU A 39 2.87 12.93 29.82
N LYS A 40 2.26 13.66 30.75
CA LYS A 40 0.93 14.27 30.58
C LYS A 40 0.90 15.25 29.40
N GLY A 41 1.92 16.10 29.28
CA GLY A 41 2.05 17.03 28.16
C GLY A 41 2.18 16.32 26.81
N CYS A 42 2.99 15.27 26.74
CA CYS A 42 3.15 14.47 25.52
C CYS A 42 1.85 13.74 25.13
N MET A 43 1.17 13.12 26.09
CA MET A 43 -0.12 12.45 25.89
C MET A 43 -1.19 13.39 25.34
N GLN A 44 -1.27 14.61 25.89
CA GLN A 44 -2.23 15.62 25.43
C GLN A 44 -1.92 16.06 24.00
N LYS A 45 -0.65 16.38 23.70
CA LYS A 45 -0.22 16.75 22.35
C LYS A 45 -0.46 15.63 21.33
N TRP A 46 -0.27 14.38 21.74
CA TRP A 46 -0.56 13.21 20.89
C TRP A 46 -2.06 13.11 20.57
N LEU A 47 -2.95 13.28 21.55
CA LEU A 47 -4.41 13.24 21.30
C LEU A 47 -4.88 14.31 20.32
N GLU A 48 -4.31 15.51 20.40
CA GLU A 48 -4.62 16.64 19.51
C GLU A 48 -4.09 16.42 18.09
N SER A 49 -2.98 15.69 17.94
CA SER A 49 -2.27 15.48 16.67
C SER A 49 -2.29 14.03 16.18
N LYS A 50 -3.25 13.22 16.65
CA LYS A 50 -3.27 11.75 16.46
C LYS A 50 -3.34 11.28 15.00
N ASP A 51 -3.68 12.15 14.06
CA ASP A 51 -3.75 11.86 12.63
C ASP A 51 -2.57 12.46 11.85
N ASN A 52 -1.68 13.20 12.51
CA ASN A 52 -0.46 13.74 11.94
C ASN A 52 0.70 12.75 12.17
N LYS A 53 1.22 12.20 11.08
CA LYS A 53 2.24 11.14 11.12
C LYS A 53 3.54 11.63 11.73
N GLU A 54 4.06 12.74 11.23
CA GLU A 54 5.35 13.31 11.64
C GLU A 54 5.35 13.63 13.14
N VAL A 55 4.26 14.27 13.63
CA VAL A 55 4.11 14.60 15.05
C VAL A 55 3.96 13.34 15.91
N CYS A 56 3.22 12.33 15.44
CA CYS A 56 3.06 11.07 16.16
C CYS A 56 4.39 10.29 16.28
N ASP A 57 5.22 10.28 15.23
CA ASP A 57 6.50 9.58 15.23
C ASP A 57 7.48 10.25 16.21
N GLU A 58 7.55 11.59 16.22
CA GLU A 58 8.35 12.34 17.20
C GLU A 58 7.89 12.10 18.65
N LEU A 59 6.57 12.13 18.89
CA LEU A 59 6.01 11.91 20.21
C LEU A 59 6.20 10.47 20.68
N PHE A 60 6.14 9.49 19.79
CA PHE A 60 6.39 8.10 20.14
C PHE A 60 7.79 7.91 20.71
N GLU A 61 8.83 8.46 20.07
CA GLU A 61 10.21 8.38 20.56
C GLU A 61 10.40 9.08 21.92
N GLN A 62 9.70 10.21 22.14
CA GLN A 62 9.73 10.92 23.42
C GLN A 62 8.99 10.15 24.54
N MET A 63 7.81 9.62 24.23
CA MET A 63 6.93 8.99 25.21
C MET A 63 7.39 7.59 25.61
N LYS A 64 8.01 6.84 24.70
CA LYS A 64 8.43 5.45 24.94
C LYS A 64 9.27 5.25 26.23
N PRO A 65 10.36 6.02 26.49
CA PRO A 65 11.10 5.88 27.75
C PRO A 65 10.29 6.30 28.98
N LEU A 66 9.44 7.32 28.86
CA LEU A 66 8.60 7.82 29.95
C LEU A 66 7.53 6.79 30.35
N LEU A 67 6.87 6.17 29.36
CA LEU A 67 5.89 5.11 29.56
C LEU A 67 6.51 3.91 30.28
N ALA A 68 7.69 3.46 29.86
CA ALA A 68 8.39 2.35 30.49
C ALA A 68 8.77 2.66 31.95
N LYS A 69 9.20 3.90 32.24
CA LYS A 69 9.56 4.35 33.59
C LYS A 69 8.34 4.41 34.52
N GLU A 70 7.19 4.80 34.00
CA GLU A 70 5.94 5.01 34.77
C GLU A 70 4.95 3.84 34.66
N ALA A 71 5.37 2.72 34.05
CA ALA A 71 4.55 1.52 33.83
C ALA A 71 4.09 0.81 35.12
N THR A 72 4.53 1.25 36.29
CA THR A 72 4.00 0.80 37.59
C THR A 72 2.56 1.28 37.83
N TYR A 73 2.17 2.42 37.24
CA TYR A 73 0.78 2.89 37.28
C TYR A 73 -0.05 2.13 36.24
N HIS A 74 -1.09 1.41 36.68
CA HIS A 74 -1.93 0.58 35.81
C HIS A 74 -2.47 1.34 34.58
N ALA A 75 -2.85 2.61 34.74
CA ALA A 75 -3.35 3.43 33.63
C ALA A 75 -2.26 3.73 32.58
N VAL A 76 -1.03 3.99 33.02
CA VAL A 76 0.13 4.22 32.14
C VAL A 76 0.57 2.90 31.48
N LYS A 77 0.55 1.80 32.23
CA LYS A 77 0.82 0.46 31.70
C LYS A 77 -0.09 0.11 30.53
N ALA A 78 -1.39 0.39 30.66
CA ALA A 78 -2.35 0.17 29.58
C ALA A 78 -2.06 1.00 28.32
N VAL A 79 -1.43 2.17 28.45
CA VAL A 79 -0.96 2.96 27.29
C VAL A 79 0.30 2.32 26.70
N GLU A 80 1.25 1.92 27.54
CA GLU A 80 2.49 1.25 27.11
C GLU A 80 2.21 -0.04 26.31
N ASP A 81 1.25 -0.85 26.76
CA ASP A 81 0.86 -2.12 26.10
C ASP A 81 0.35 -1.93 24.65
N TYR A 82 -0.04 -0.70 24.29
CA TYR A 82 -0.50 -0.32 22.94
C TYR A 82 0.38 0.78 22.30
N ALA A 83 1.58 1.02 22.84
CA ALA A 83 2.43 2.12 22.38
C ALA A 83 2.86 1.97 20.90
N ASP A 84 2.91 0.75 20.38
CA ASP A 84 3.15 0.46 18.97
C ASP A 84 2.11 1.08 18.02
N MET A 85 0.93 1.42 18.54
CA MET A 85 -0.13 2.11 17.81
C MET A 85 -0.08 3.63 17.95
N MET A 86 0.96 4.23 18.56
CA MET A 86 1.12 5.69 18.60
C MET A 86 1.49 6.28 17.22
N PRO A 87 2.49 5.74 16.48
CA PRO A 87 2.77 6.13 15.09
C PRO A 87 1.56 5.98 14.17
N VAL A 88 1.44 6.80 13.13
CA VAL A 88 0.38 6.60 12.11
C VAL A 88 0.81 5.47 11.16
N ILE A 89 0.13 4.33 11.29
CA ILE A 89 0.38 3.13 10.51
C ILE A 89 -0.43 3.17 9.21
N THR A 90 0.26 3.07 8.08
CA THR A 90 -0.34 2.96 6.74
C THR A 90 -0.17 1.55 6.23
N THR A 91 -1.27 0.88 5.88
CA THR A 91 -1.23 -0.49 5.34
C THR A 91 -1.02 -0.47 3.83
N TRP A 92 0.00 -1.20 3.37
CA TRP A 92 0.26 -1.44 1.95
C TRP A 92 -0.04 -2.89 1.58
N LEU A 93 -0.77 -3.08 0.49
CA LEU A 93 -1.16 -4.34 -0.12
C LEU A 93 -0.32 -4.53 -1.38
N TYR A 94 0.38 -5.65 -1.47
CA TYR A 94 1.26 -5.96 -2.59
C TYR A 94 0.75 -7.18 -3.34
N GLY A 95 0.80 -7.12 -4.66
CA GLY A 95 0.58 -8.30 -5.48
C GLY A 95 0.81 -8.05 -6.97
N GLY A 96 0.83 -9.14 -7.74
CA GLY A 96 0.99 -9.10 -9.19
C GLY A 96 -0.30 -8.81 -9.94
N ASP A 97 -0.21 -8.69 -11.26
CA ASP A 97 -1.37 -8.43 -12.10
C ASP A 97 -2.40 -9.58 -12.10
N GLY A 98 -1.97 -10.85 -12.08
CA GLY A 98 -2.89 -11.99 -11.96
C GLY A 98 -3.72 -12.01 -10.68
N TRP A 99 -3.26 -11.36 -9.61
CA TRP A 99 -4.09 -11.13 -8.42
C TRP A 99 -5.08 -9.99 -8.66
N ALA A 100 -4.57 -8.80 -8.96
CA ALA A 100 -5.37 -7.59 -8.94
C ALA A 100 -6.35 -7.45 -10.12
N TYR A 101 -6.00 -8.00 -11.29
CA TYR A 101 -6.85 -7.91 -12.47
C TYR A 101 -7.84 -9.08 -12.56
N ASP A 102 -7.46 -10.25 -12.05
CA ASP A 102 -8.18 -11.51 -12.17
C ASP A 102 -8.77 -11.99 -10.83
N ILE A 103 -8.07 -12.87 -10.10
CA ILE A 103 -8.67 -13.68 -9.02
C ILE A 103 -9.06 -12.84 -7.79
N GLY A 104 -8.25 -11.84 -7.44
CA GLY A 104 -8.48 -10.95 -6.30
C GLY A 104 -9.12 -9.63 -6.68
N PHE A 105 -9.54 -9.44 -7.94
CA PHE A 105 -10.09 -8.16 -8.38
C PHE A 105 -11.34 -7.75 -7.58
N GLY A 106 -12.23 -8.70 -7.26
CA GLY A 106 -13.42 -8.40 -6.45
C GLY A 106 -13.06 -7.84 -5.08
N GLY A 107 -12.06 -8.43 -4.42
CA GLY A 107 -11.52 -7.94 -3.15
C GLY A 107 -10.86 -6.57 -3.27
N VAL A 108 -10.01 -6.38 -4.28
CA VAL A 108 -9.34 -5.09 -4.54
C VAL A 108 -10.36 -3.98 -4.79
N ASP A 109 -11.36 -4.23 -5.63
CA ASP A 109 -12.44 -3.28 -5.91
C ASP A 109 -13.20 -2.92 -4.62
N HIS A 110 -13.63 -3.93 -3.87
CA HIS A 110 -14.38 -3.72 -2.63
C HIS A 110 -13.57 -2.92 -1.60
N VAL A 111 -12.33 -3.32 -1.34
CA VAL A 111 -11.45 -2.68 -0.34
C VAL A 111 -11.15 -1.23 -0.70
N LEU A 112 -10.90 -0.94 -1.97
CA LEU A 112 -10.70 0.45 -2.41
C LEU A 112 -12.00 1.26 -2.32
N ALA A 113 -13.15 0.67 -2.66
CA ALA A 113 -14.46 1.33 -2.59
C ALA A 113 -14.89 1.68 -1.15
N ARG A 114 -14.37 0.98 -0.12
CA ARG A 114 -14.64 1.30 1.29
C ARG A 114 -14.19 2.71 1.70
N GLY A 115 -13.23 3.31 1.00
CA GLY A 115 -12.73 4.65 1.31
C GLY A 115 -11.73 4.71 2.47
N ASP A 116 -11.32 3.57 3.00
CA ASP A 116 -10.36 3.49 4.09
C ASP A 116 -8.92 3.78 3.61
N ASN A 117 -8.07 4.27 4.53
CA ASN A 117 -6.68 4.60 4.21
C ASN A 117 -5.81 3.33 4.04
N VAL A 118 -5.89 2.75 2.85
CA VAL A 118 -5.16 1.55 2.43
C VAL A 118 -4.51 1.79 1.06
N LYS A 119 -3.31 1.27 0.87
CA LYS A 119 -2.52 1.46 -0.35
C LYS A 119 -2.36 0.14 -1.07
N VAL A 120 -2.60 0.11 -2.38
CA VAL A 120 -2.41 -1.06 -3.22
C VAL A 120 -1.30 -0.77 -4.20
N LEU A 121 -0.24 -1.59 -4.18
CA LEU A 121 0.81 -1.60 -5.20
C LEU A 121 0.69 -2.86 -6.04
N ILE A 122 0.38 -2.66 -7.32
CA ILE A 122 0.34 -3.74 -8.31
C ILE A 122 1.67 -3.77 -9.06
N LEU A 123 2.32 -4.92 -9.03
CA LEU A 123 3.50 -5.22 -9.83
C LEU A 123 3.03 -5.85 -11.14
N ASP A 124 2.82 -5.02 -12.15
CA ASP A 124 2.20 -5.43 -13.41
C ASP A 124 3.24 -6.01 -14.36
N THR A 125 3.27 -7.34 -14.44
CA THR A 125 4.10 -8.10 -15.40
C THR A 125 3.33 -8.46 -16.65
N GLU A 126 2.05 -8.10 -16.72
CA GLU A 126 1.13 -8.40 -17.81
C GLU A 126 0.93 -9.91 -18.06
N MET A 127 1.18 -10.74 -17.05
CA MET A 127 0.96 -12.19 -17.06
C MET A 127 1.08 -12.80 -15.65
N TYR A 128 0.70 -14.07 -15.51
CA TYR A 128 1.03 -14.84 -14.32
C TYR A 128 2.49 -15.30 -14.37
N ALA A 129 3.42 -14.42 -14.01
CA ALA A 129 4.86 -14.69 -14.10
C ALA A 129 5.29 -15.94 -13.32
N ASN A 130 4.87 -16.07 -12.05
CA ASN A 130 5.31 -17.15 -11.16
C ASN A 130 4.97 -18.56 -11.68
N THR A 131 3.78 -18.74 -12.25
CA THR A 131 3.30 -20.03 -12.75
C THR A 131 3.73 -20.32 -14.20
N GLY A 132 4.63 -19.50 -14.74
CA GLY A 132 5.26 -19.73 -16.04
C GLY A 132 4.57 -19.02 -17.21
N GLY A 133 4.00 -17.84 -16.99
CA GLY A 133 3.57 -16.93 -18.06
C GLY A 133 2.22 -17.24 -18.68
N GLN A 134 1.21 -17.51 -17.85
CA GLN A 134 -0.19 -17.59 -18.29
C GLN A 134 -0.75 -16.20 -18.60
N GLN A 135 -1.63 -16.13 -19.59
CA GLN A 135 -2.39 -14.92 -19.90
C GLN A 135 -3.20 -14.44 -18.67
N SER A 136 -3.11 -13.15 -18.35
CA SER A 136 -3.96 -12.45 -17.39
C SER A 136 -4.89 -11.46 -18.09
N LYS A 137 -5.86 -10.89 -17.38
CA LYS A 137 -6.61 -9.74 -17.92
C LYS A 137 -5.72 -8.50 -18.13
N ALA A 138 -4.52 -8.46 -17.53
CA ALA A 138 -3.53 -7.41 -17.72
C ALA A 138 -2.63 -7.63 -18.95
N THR A 139 -2.59 -8.84 -19.53
CA THR A 139 -1.87 -9.11 -20.79
C THR A 139 -2.38 -8.19 -21.90
N GLN A 140 -1.48 -7.60 -22.70
CA GLN A 140 -1.86 -6.74 -23.82
C GLN A 140 -2.45 -7.52 -25.00
N MET A 141 -3.16 -6.82 -25.88
CA MET A 141 -3.63 -7.39 -27.14
C MET A 141 -2.45 -7.91 -27.97
N SER A 142 -2.65 -9.03 -28.65
CA SER A 142 -1.68 -9.74 -29.50
C SER A 142 -0.47 -10.33 -28.79
N ALA A 143 -0.25 -10.05 -27.50
CA ALA A 143 0.80 -10.70 -26.73
C ALA A 143 0.56 -12.22 -26.64
N VAL A 144 1.62 -13.00 -26.90
CA VAL A 144 1.59 -14.46 -26.81
C VAL A 144 1.94 -14.89 -25.39
N ALA A 145 1.08 -15.72 -24.80
CA ALA A 145 1.26 -16.28 -23.47
C ALA A 145 0.63 -17.68 -23.41
N LYS A 146 0.82 -18.44 -22.33
CA LYS A 146 0.05 -19.68 -22.15
C LYS A 146 -1.44 -19.33 -22.07
N PHE A 147 -2.27 -20.13 -22.73
CA PHE A 147 -3.70 -19.85 -23.00
C PHE A 147 -4.00 -18.72 -23.98
N ALA A 148 -2.97 -18.12 -24.60
CA ALA A 148 -3.07 -17.12 -25.65
C ALA A 148 -2.01 -17.38 -26.75
N ALA A 149 -1.90 -18.64 -27.21
CA ALA A 149 -0.87 -19.04 -28.17
C ALA A 149 -0.93 -18.29 -29.50
N GLY A 150 -2.14 -17.96 -29.97
CA GLY A 150 -2.37 -17.12 -31.15
C GLY A 150 -2.37 -15.61 -30.87
N GLY A 151 -1.88 -15.19 -29.70
CA GLY A 151 -2.00 -13.83 -29.19
C GLY A 151 -3.34 -13.58 -28.49
N LYS A 152 -3.33 -12.74 -27.45
CA LYS A 152 -4.56 -12.34 -26.75
C LYS A 152 -5.44 -11.49 -27.67
N ARG A 153 -6.70 -11.90 -27.85
CA ARG A 153 -7.65 -11.20 -28.74
C ARG A 153 -8.21 -9.89 -28.17
N LEU A 154 -8.24 -9.75 -26.84
CA LEU A 154 -8.87 -8.64 -26.14
C LEU A 154 -7.81 -7.66 -25.62
N MET A 155 -8.17 -6.38 -25.58
CA MET A 155 -7.35 -5.33 -24.96
C MET A 155 -7.06 -5.63 -23.49
N LYS A 156 -5.97 -5.04 -22.97
CA LYS A 156 -5.69 -5.01 -21.54
C LYS A 156 -6.88 -4.40 -20.79
N LYS A 157 -7.27 -5.02 -19.68
CA LYS A 157 -8.27 -4.43 -18.76
C LYS A 157 -7.68 -3.15 -18.18
N ASP A 158 -8.37 -2.04 -18.33
CA ASP A 158 -7.91 -0.75 -17.78
C ASP A 158 -8.36 -0.60 -16.31
N LEU A 159 -7.59 -1.19 -15.39
CA LEU A 159 -7.89 -1.16 -13.97
C LEU A 159 -7.81 0.27 -13.38
N GLY A 160 -6.87 1.08 -13.87
CA GLY A 160 -6.75 2.48 -13.48
C GLY A 160 -8.02 3.27 -13.76
N ARG A 161 -8.57 3.16 -14.98
CA ARG A 161 -9.84 3.80 -15.34
C ARG A 161 -11.02 3.28 -14.53
N VAL A 162 -11.04 1.99 -14.19
CA VAL A 162 -12.09 1.44 -13.30
C VAL A 162 -12.02 2.11 -11.93
N ALA A 163 -10.83 2.17 -11.31
CA ALA A 163 -10.65 2.80 -10.00
C ALA A 163 -10.96 4.31 -10.02
N MET A 164 -10.58 5.03 -11.09
CA MET A 164 -10.86 6.47 -11.21
C MET A 164 -12.37 6.81 -11.21
N LYS A 165 -13.27 5.87 -11.54
CA LYS A 165 -14.72 6.10 -11.51
C LYS A 165 -15.26 6.38 -10.11
N TYR A 166 -14.60 5.92 -9.06
CA TYR A 166 -15.00 6.18 -7.67
C TYR A 166 -14.73 7.62 -7.22
N LYS A 167 -13.86 8.35 -7.92
CA LYS A 167 -13.48 9.76 -7.68
C LYS A 167 -12.77 10.07 -6.35
N ASN A 168 -12.78 9.16 -5.39
CA ASN A 168 -12.12 9.28 -4.09
C ASN A 168 -10.93 8.31 -3.92
N ILE A 169 -10.50 7.65 -5.00
CA ILE A 169 -9.32 6.78 -5.00
C ILE A 169 -8.18 7.53 -5.69
N TYR A 170 -7.04 7.64 -5.01
CA TYR A 170 -5.82 8.10 -5.64
C TYR A 170 -5.32 7.02 -6.60
N VAL A 171 -5.11 7.33 -7.87
CA VAL A 171 -4.67 6.36 -8.89
C VAL A 171 -3.42 6.88 -9.58
N ALA A 172 -2.38 6.05 -9.65
CA ALA A 172 -1.17 6.35 -10.40
C ALA A 172 -0.70 5.15 -11.21
N SER A 173 -0.19 5.42 -12.41
CA SER A 173 0.61 4.49 -13.21
C SER A 173 2.07 4.96 -13.17
N ILE A 174 2.99 4.04 -12.89
CA ILE A 174 4.42 4.35 -12.73
C ILE A 174 5.30 3.37 -13.51
N SER A 175 6.46 3.85 -13.95
CA SER A 175 7.52 3.03 -14.55
C SER A 175 8.86 3.58 -14.04
N VAL A 176 9.50 2.83 -13.14
CA VAL A 176 10.71 3.30 -12.42
C VAL A 176 11.87 3.53 -13.38
N GLY A 177 12.03 2.67 -14.39
CA GLY A 177 13.07 2.82 -15.41
C GLY A 177 12.84 3.97 -16.39
N ALA A 178 11.58 4.38 -16.57
CA ALA A 178 11.24 5.54 -17.39
C ALA A 178 11.51 6.85 -16.64
N ASP A 179 10.94 7.00 -15.46
CA ASP A 179 11.12 8.20 -14.62
C ASP A 179 11.07 7.84 -13.12
N PRO A 180 12.23 7.70 -12.47
CA PRO A 180 12.31 7.47 -11.02
C PRO A 180 11.71 8.61 -10.19
N ARG A 181 11.76 9.86 -10.68
CA ARG A 181 11.26 11.02 -9.93
C ARG A 181 9.73 11.01 -9.91
N GLN A 182 9.11 10.70 -11.04
CA GLN A 182 7.65 10.51 -11.11
C GLN A 182 7.21 9.34 -10.24
N ALA A 183 7.96 8.22 -10.25
CA ALA A 183 7.63 7.07 -9.41
C ALA A 183 7.71 7.40 -7.90
N ILE A 184 8.76 8.08 -7.45
CA ILE A 184 8.89 8.55 -6.06
C ILE A 184 7.75 9.48 -5.71
N LYS A 185 7.48 10.49 -6.55
CA LYS A 185 6.39 11.44 -6.34
C LYS A 185 5.05 10.73 -6.17
N ALA A 186 4.72 9.81 -7.08
CA ALA A 186 3.44 9.11 -7.06
C ALA A 186 3.29 8.19 -5.83
N ILE A 187 4.37 7.54 -5.37
CA ILE A 187 4.36 6.71 -4.17
C ILE A 187 4.22 7.59 -2.92
N THR A 188 4.92 8.73 -2.86
CA THR A 188 4.80 9.69 -1.75
C THR A 188 3.39 10.28 -1.67
N GLU A 189 2.82 10.71 -2.79
CA GLU A 189 1.44 11.22 -2.88
C GLU A 189 0.42 10.14 -2.50
N ALA A 190 0.59 8.90 -3.00
CA ALA A 190 -0.26 7.77 -2.60
C ALA A 190 -0.20 7.53 -1.09
N ASN A 191 1.00 7.56 -0.49
CA ASN A 191 1.21 7.32 0.93
C ASN A 191 0.58 8.42 1.80
N SER A 192 0.71 9.68 1.39
CA SER A 192 0.18 10.84 2.14
C SER A 192 -1.32 11.06 1.96
N TYR A 193 -1.91 10.54 0.88
CA TYR A 193 -3.35 10.63 0.65
C TYR A 193 -4.13 9.97 1.79
N ASN A 194 -5.04 10.70 2.44
CA ASN A 194 -5.88 10.14 3.52
C ASN A 194 -7.09 9.39 2.97
N GLY A 195 -6.82 8.24 2.35
CA GLY A 195 -7.83 7.43 1.68
C GLY A 195 -7.22 6.29 0.85
N PRO A 196 -8.03 5.59 0.05
CA PRO A 196 -7.57 4.47 -0.76
C PRO A 196 -6.65 4.95 -1.88
N ALA A 197 -5.55 4.25 -2.11
CA ALA A 197 -4.64 4.52 -3.22
C ALA A 197 -4.33 3.25 -4.01
N LEU A 198 -4.26 3.39 -5.33
CA LEU A 198 -3.90 2.35 -6.28
C LEU A 198 -2.72 2.82 -7.11
N VAL A 199 -1.58 2.12 -6.99
CA VAL A 199 -0.39 2.36 -7.80
C VAL A 199 -0.14 1.12 -8.66
N MET A 200 -0.15 1.29 -9.98
CA MET A 200 0.21 0.25 -10.94
C MET A 200 1.62 0.52 -11.43
N LYS A 201 2.53 -0.44 -11.23
CA LYS A 201 3.93 -0.33 -11.64
C LYS A 201 4.20 -1.30 -12.78
N TYR A 202 4.73 -0.80 -13.90
CA TYR A 202 5.23 -1.66 -14.96
C TYR A 202 6.46 -2.43 -14.49
N CYS A 203 6.40 -3.75 -14.59
CA CYS A 203 7.45 -4.67 -14.15
C CYS A 203 7.82 -5.62 -15.29
N PRO A 204 8.83 -5.27 -16.12
CA PRO A 204 9.30 -6.18 -17.16
C PRO A 204 9.77 -7.51 -16.56
N CYS A 205 9.47 -8.59 -17.26
CA CYS A 205 9.66 -9.96 -16.78
C CYS A 205 10.42 -10.81 -17.82
N GLN A 206 11.09 -11.87 -17.37
CA GLN A 206 11.87 -12.74 -18.26
C GLN A 206 10.97 -13.39 -19.34
N GLN A 207 9.71 -13.63 -19.01
CA GLN A 207 8.70 -14.20 -19.90
C GLN A 207 8.28 -13.26 -21.03
N HIS A 208 8.63 -11.96 -20.99
CA HIS A 208 8.44 -11.05 -22.12
C HIS A 208 9.37 -11.37 -23.31
N GLY A 209 10.36 -12.25 -23.12
CA GLY A 209 11.25 -12.67 -24.21
C GLY A 209 12.13 -11.53 -24.71
N MET A 210 12.67 -10.73 -23.79
CA MET A 210 13.43 -9.50 -24.10
C MET A 210 14.51 -9.75 -25.17
N PRO A 211 14.53 -8.95 -26.25
CA PRO A 211 15.38 -9.22 -27.41
C PRO A 211 16.83 -8.78 -27.16
N SER A 212 17.66 -9.60 -26.50
CA SER A 212 19.13 -9.54 -26.63
C SER A 212 19.88 -10.64 -25.86
N LYS A 213 21.17 -10.80 -26.21
CA LYS A 213 22.22 -11.47 -25.40
C LYS A 213 22.40 -10.87 -23.99
N LEU A 214 21.81 -9.69 -23.71
CA LEU A 214 21.91 -8.98 -22.43
C LEU A 214 20.73 -9.27 -21.50
N GLY A 215 19.64 -9.87 -22.01
CA GLY A 215 18.48 -10.30 -21.23
C GLY A 215 17.94 -9.24 -20.25
N MET A 216 17.72 -9.66 -19.01
CA MET A 216 17.14 -8.83 -17.94
C MET A 216 18.04 -7.68 -17.45
N SER A 217 19.30 -7.57 -17.91
CA SER A 217 20.19 -6.46 -17.52
C SER A 217 19.76 -5.10 -18.11
N ARG A 218 18.83 -5.11 -19.08
CA ARG A 218 18.31 -3.90 -19.74
C ARG A 218 16.88 -3.53 -19.35
N GLN A 219 16.38 -4.05 -18.22
CA GLN A 219 15.03 -3.75 -17.73
C GLN A 219 14.70 -2.24 -17.64
N PRO A 220 15.61 -1.34 -17.20
CA PRO A 220 15.30 0.08 -17.16
C PRO A 220 15.08 0.69 -18.55
N GLN A 221 15.83 0.24 -19.56
CA GLN A 221 15.65 0.69 -20.94
C GLN A 221 14.32 0.23 -21.52
N GLU A 222 13.90 -1.00 -21.22
CA GLU A 222 12.60 -1.51 -21.67
C GLU A 222 11.43 -0.78 -21.00
N GLN A 223 11.54 -0.49 -19.70
CA GLN A 223 10.61 0.39 -18.99
C GLN A 223 10.49 1.78 -19.63
N ARG A 224 11.61 2.37 -20.05
CA ARG A 224 11.63 3.68 -20.70
C ARG A 224 10.98 3.63 -22.09
N LYS A 225 11.37 2.66 -22.92
CA LYS A 225 10.79 2.48 -24.26
C LYS A 225 9.27 2.28 -24.20
N ALA A 226 8.77 1.50 -23.24
CA ALA A 226 7.35 1.27 -23.06
C ALA A 226 6.57 2.59 -22.83
N VAL A 227 7.13 3.51 -22.06
CA VAL A 227 6.51 4.83 -21.84
C VAL A 227 6.69 5.74 -23.07
N GLU A 228 7.89 5.80 -23.63
CA GLU A 228 8.20 6.65 -24.80
C GLU A 228 7.36 6.29 -26.03
N CYS A 229 6.99 5.01 -26.21
CA CYS A 229 6.14 4.57 -27.32
C CYS A 229 4.64 4.60 -27.00
N GLY A 230 4.24 5.04 -25.80
CA GLY A 230 2.83 5.11 -25.38
C GLY A 230 2.19 3.74 -25.10
N TYR A 231 2.99 2.71 -24.85
CA TYR A 231 2.50 1.37 -24.48
C TYR A 231 2.04 1.32 -23.02
N TRP A 232 2.75 2.02 -22.13
CA TRP A 232 2.48 2.11 -20.70
C TRP A 232 2.24 3.56 -20.25
#